data_AF-A0A523G3W2-F1
#
_entry.id   AF-A0A523G3W2-F1
#
_cell.length_a   1.000
_cell.length_b   1.000
_cell.length_c   1.000
_cell.angle_alpha   90.00
_cell.angle_beta   90.00
_cell.angle_gamma   90.00
#
_symmetry.space_group_name_H-M   'P 1'
#
loop_
_entity.id
_entity.type
_entity.pdbx_description
1 polymer ?
#
loop_
_entity_poly.entity_id
_entity_poly.type
_entity_poly.pdbx_seq_one_letter_code
_entity_poly.pdbx_strand_id
1 'polypeptide(L)'
;MTADTQQAQAPPARVPVGFTTRIVLVGGGRFIHDPAGELAQIAGLRDRFDAIEDLVGWFPDTPGRWYLREGLSPVLGARELALAASFGDAIAIHPTPAAWVAAGGEGVCILDWRCSLAGCFEGVTAITTGHLEPGVAREIEKRLKRNFWRGLPRIGGRRGR
;
A
#
# COMPACT_ATOMS: atom_id res chain seq x y z
N MET A 1 33.57 -38.36 -3.63
CA MET A 1 32.46 -37.65 -2.94
C MET A 1 32.81 -36.17 -2.94
N THR A 2 32.45 -35.47 -4.02
CA THR A 2 32.65 -34.01 -4.16
C THR A 2 31.37 -33.32 -3.73
N ALA A 3 31.50 -32.39 -2.78
CA ALA A 3 30.40 -31.62 -2.22
C ALA A 3 29.77 -30.71 -3.28
N ASP A 4 28.48 -30.92 -3.56
CA ASP A 4 27.65 -29.98 -4.30
C ASP A 4 27.45 -28.72 -3.46
N THR A 5 28.17 -27.66 -3.81
CA THR A 5 27.90 -26.31 -3.32
C THR A 5 26.60 -25.85 -3.98
N GLN A 6 25.47 -25.97 -3.28
CA GLN A 6 24.23 -25.31 -3.67
C GLN A 6 24.46 -23.80 -3.72
N GLN A 7 24.58 -23.27 -4.93
CA GLN A 7 24.56 -21.84 -5.20
C GLN A 7 23.19 -21.30 -4.76
N ALA A 8 23.20 -20.48 -3.70
CA ALA A 8 22.03 -19.72 -3.30
C ALA A 8 21.57 -18.88 -4.49
N GLN A 9 20.40 -19.20 -5.04
CA GLN A 9 19.76 -18.39 -6.06
C GLN A 9 19.58 -16.97 -5.50
N ALA A 10 20.16 -15.99 -6.19
CA ALA A 10 19.88 -14.60 -5.90
C ALA A 10 18.37 -14.37 -5.93
N PRO A 11 17.80 -13.63 -4.97
CA PRO A 11 16.37 -13.34 -5.00
C PRO A 11 16.03 -12.70 -6.34
N PRO A 12 14.88 -13.04 -6.95
CA PRO A 12 14.48 -12.45 -8.22
C PRO A 12 14.48 -10.93 -8.10
N ALA A 13 14.94 -10.25 -9.15
CA ALA A 13 14.89 -8.79 -9.21
C ALA A 13 13.46 -8.33 -8.90
N ARG A 14 13.31 -7.44 -7.90
CA ARG A 14 11.99 -6.91 -7.54
C ARG A 14 11.40 -6.21 -8.77
N VAL A 15 10.21 -6.63 -9.17
CA VAL A 15 9.44 -5.95 -10.21
C VAL A 15 9.22 -4.50 -9.74
N PRO A 16 9.47 -3.48 -10.58
CA PRO A 16 9.20 -2.10 -10.21
C PRO A 16 7.77 -1.95 -9.71
N VAL A 17 7.62 -1.33 -8.54
CA VAL A 17 6.32 -1.11 -7.89
C VAL A 17 5.50 -0.04 -8.61
N GLY A 18 6.16 0.74 -9.48
CA GLY A 18 5.52 1.71 -10.35
C GLY A 18 6.30 1.99 -11.64
N PHE A 19 5.66 2.74 -12.53
CA PHE A 19 6.21 3.21 -13.79
C PHE A 19 5.68 4.60 -14.09
N THR A 20 6.32 5.31 -15.02
CA THR A 20 5.90 6.65 -15.44
C THR A 20 5.16 6.58 -16.77
N THR A 21 4.04 7.29 -16.89
CA THR A 21 3.34 7.47 -18.17
C THR A 21 2.61 8.81 -18.21
N ARG A 22 1.99 9.15 -19.34
CA ARG A 22 1.16 10.35 -19.48
C ARG A 22 -0.31 10.04 -19.26
N ILE A 23 -0.97 10.86 -18.44
CA ILE A 23 -2.37 10.70 -18.10
C ILE A 23 -3.13 12.02 -18.25
N VAL A 24 -4.43 11.91 -18.48
CA VAL A 24 -5.38 13.01 -18.33
C VAL A 24 -6.36 12.64 -17.22
N LEU A 25 -6.67 13.62 -16.38
CA LEU A 25 -7.69 13.45 -15.35
C LEU A 25 -9.07 13.44 -16.01
N VAL A 26 -9.87 12.45 -15.61
CA VAL A 26 -11.30 12.43 -15.92
C VAL A 26 -12.07 12.66 -14.61
N GLY A 27 -13.30 13.18 -14.71
CA GLY A 27 -14.08 13.58 -13.53
C GLY A 27 -14.18 12.49 -12.47
N GLY A 28 -14.37 12.88 -11.20
CA GLY A 28 -14.59 11.95 -10.10
C GLY A 28 -13.33 11.32 -9.50
N GLY A 29 -12.16 11.96 -9.64
CA GLY A 29 -10.90 11.45 -9.07
C GLY A 29 -10.28 10.34 -9.90
N ARG A 30 -10.50 10.39 -11.22
CA ARG A 30 -10.15 9.34 -12.17
C ARG A 30 -9.09 9.79 -13.17
N PHE A 31 -8.47 8.84 -13.86
CA PHE A 31 -7.56 9.15 -14.96
C PHE A 31 -7.66 8.13 -16.09
N ILE A 32 -7.23 8.55 -17.28
CA ILE A 32 -6.99 7.67 -18.44
C ILE A 32 -5.56 7.90 -18.95
N HIS A 33 -5.01 6.90 -19.65
CA HIS A 33 -3.76 7.06 -20.37
C HIS A 33 -3.96 7.93 -21.62
N ASP A 34 -3.10 8.93 -21.80
CA ASP A 34 -3.14 9.83 -22.95
C ASP A 34 -1.70 10.29 -23.28
N PRO A 35 -1.16 10.00 -24.48
CA PRO A 35 0.17 10.47 -24.88
C PRO A 35 0.34 12.01 -24.89
N ALA A 36 -0.75 12.78 -25.01
CA ALA A 36 -0.74 14.23 -24.91
C ALA A 36 -0.95 14.74 -23.47
N GLY A 37 -1.21 13.83 -22.52
CA GLY A 37 -1.44 14.12 -21.12
C GLY A 37 -0.21 14.56 -20.35
N GLU A 38 -0.40 14.77 -19.05
CA GLU A 38 0.65 15.17 -18.11
C GLU A 38 1.40 13.93 -17.58
N LEU A 39 2.71 14.08 -17.36
CA LEU A 39 3.55 13.00 -16.87
C LEU A 39 3.21 12.67 -15.41
N ALA A 40 2.84 11.42 -15.14
CA ALA A 40 2.46 10.93 -13.83
C ALA A 40 3.20 9.64 -13.48
N GLN A 41 3.38 9.42 -12.18
CA GLN A 41 3.79 8.13 -11.63
C GLN A 41 2.56 7.25 -11.46
N ILE A 42 2.68 5.98 -11.82
CA ILE A 42 1.62 4.97 -11.73
C ILE A 42 2.12 3.80 -10.88
N ALA A 43 1.29 3.33 -9.95
CA ALA A 43 1.46 2.05 -9.27
C ALA A 43 0.29 1.11 -9.55
N GLY A 44 0.59 -0.18 -9.66
CA GLY A 44 -0.43 -1.21 -9.77
C GLY A 44 -1.01 -1.56 -8.41
N LEU A 45 -2.33 -1.52 -8.28
CA LEU A 45 -3.03 -2.13 -7.16
C LEU A 45 -3.11 -3.62 -7.45
N ARG A 46 -2.48 -4.40 -6.59
CA ARG A 46 -2.46 -5.85 -6.69
C ARG A 46 -3.38 -6.46 -5.64
N ASP A 47 -4.10 -7.50 -6.03
CA ASP A 47 -4.86 -8.32 -5.09
C ASP A 47 -3.93 -9.16 -4.20
N ARG A 48 -4.53 -9.99 -3.34
CA ARG A 48 -3.77 -10.90 -2.47
C ARG A 48 -3.00 -12.00 -3.22
N PHE A 49 -3.31 -12.23 -4.49
CA PHE A 49 -2.68 -13.22 -5.37
C PHE A 49 -1.68 -12.58 -6.35
N ASP A 50 -1.35 -11.29 -6.15
CA ASP A 50 -0.42 -10.51 -6.96
C ASP A 50 -0.94 -10.10 -8.36
N ALA A 51 -2.22 -10.32 -8.64
CA ALA A 51 -2.86 -9.89 -9.89
C ALA A 51 -3.20 -8.39 -9.85
N ILE A 52 -2.95 -7.66 -10.95
CA ILE A 52 -3.29 -6.23 -11.02
C ILE A 52 -4.81 -6.10 -11.16
N GLU A 53 -5.45 -5.49 -10.15
CA GLU A 53 -6.87 -5.17 -10.15
C GLU A 53 -7.15 -3.75 -10.65
N ASP A 54 -6.25 -2.81 -10.38
CA ASP A 54 -6.44 -1.40 -10.69
C ASP A 54 -5.11 -0.65 -10.77
N LEU A 55 -5.15 0.62 -11.16
CA LEU A 55 -4.00 1.52 -11.17
C LEU A 55 -4.29 2.78 -10.34
N VAL A 56 -3.28 3.26 -9.62
CA VAL A 56 -3.28 4.57 -8.98
C VAL A 56 -2.19 5.44 -9.58
N GLY A 57 -2.55 6.67 -9.92
CA GLY A 57 -1.65 7.66 -10.50
C GLY A 57 -1.55 8.91 -9.63
N TRP A 58 -0.38 9.55 -9.61
CA TRP A 58 -0.17 10.86 -9.00
C TRP A 58 0.85 11.67 -9.81
N PHE A 59 0.72 13.00 -9.75
CA PHE A 59 1.69 13.88 -10.37
C PHE A 59 2.90 14.07 -9.44
N PRO A 60 4.15 14.06 -9.95
CA PRO A 60 5.35 14.22 -9.14
C PRO A 60 5.36 15.49 -8.28
N ASP A 61 4.77 16.58 -8.80
CA ASP A 61 4.72 17.87 -8.10
C ASP A 61 3.64 17.92 -7.00
N THR A 62 2.71 16.95 -6.99
CA THR A 62 1.64 16.86 -6.00
C THR A 62 1.43 15.41 -5.48
N PRO A 63 2.47 14.78 -4.88
CA PRO A 63 2.44 13.35 -4.53
C PRO A 63 1.45 13.00 -3.41
N GLY A 64 0.92 14.01 -2.71
CA GLY A 64 -0.16 13.88 -1.73
C GLY A 64 -1.57 13.78 -2.34
N ARG A 65 -1.71 13.97 -3.66
CA ARG A 65 -2.97 13.81 -4.37
C ARG A 65 -2.83 12.72 -5.43
N TRP A 66 -3.74 11.77 -5.41
CA TRP A 66 -3.75 10.63 -6.32
C TRP A 66 -5.12 10.42 -6.95
N TYR A 67 -5.13 9.63 -8.02
CA TYR A 67 -6.28 9.36 -8.87
C TYR A 67 -6.30 7.87 -9.17
N LEU A 68 -7.49 7.28 -9.22
CA LEU A 68 -7.67 5.84 -9.48
C LEU A 68 -8.17 5.63 -10.90
N ARG A 69 -7.76 4.57 -11.58
CA ARG A 69 -8.30 4.27 -12.90
C ARG A 69 -9.75 3.77 -12.78
N GLU A 70 -9.96 2.62 -12.15
CA GLU A 70 -11.28 1.97 -12.02
C GLU A 70 -11.84 2.04 -10.60
N GLY A 71 -10.97 2.16 -9.58
CA GLY A 71 -11.30 2.36 -8.17
C GLY A 71 -11.87 1.11 -7.53
N LEU A 72 -11.29 -0.02 -7.89
CA LEU A 72 -11.78 -1.34 -7.51
C LEU A 72 -11.25 -1.78 -6.15
N SER A 73 -10.11 -1.25 -5.72
CA SER A 73 -9.50 -1.59 -4.43
C SER A 73 -9.26 -0.35 -3.56
N PRO A 74 -9.60 -0.42 -2.26
CA PRO A 74 -9.44 0.71 -1.34
C PRO A 74 -8.01 0.84 -0.78
N VAL A 75 -7.11 -0.11 -1.06
CA VAL A 75 -5.75 -0.14 -0.48
C VAL A 75 -4.70 -0.58 -1.51
N LEU A 76 -3.48 -0.03 -1.38
CA LEU A 76 -2.26 -0.63 -1.91
C LEU A 76 -1.70 -1.64 -0.90
N GLY A 77 -1.03 -2.67 -1.40
CA GLY A 77 -0.38 -3.69 -0.58
C GLY A 77 -1.32 -4.76 -0.02
N ALA A 78 -2.35 -5.15 -0.78
CA ALA A 78 -3.32 -6.14 -0.31
C ALA A 78 -2.68 -7.52 -0.07
N ARG A 79 -1.63 -7.85 -0.83
CA ARG A 79 -0.81 -9.05 -0.61
C ARG A 79 -0.05 -8.98 0.71
N GLU A 80 0.63 -7.87 0.97
CA GLU A 80 1.38 -7.61 2.21
C GLU A 80 0.44 -7.69 3.42
N LEU A 81 -0.77 -7.16 3.28
CA LEU A 81 -1.82 -7.23 4.28
C LEU A 81 -2.25 -8.69 4.56
N ALA A 82 -2.45 -9.49 3.52
CA ALA A 82 -2.80 -10.91 3.64
C ALA A 82 -1.65 -11.74 4.27
N LEU A 83 -0.40 -11.42 3.93
CA LEU A 83 0.78 -12.04 4.53
C LEU A 83 0.88 -11.67 6.02
N ALA A 84 0.73 -10.40 6.37
CA ALA A 84 0.75 -9.94 7.76
C ALA A 84 -0.36 -10.60 8.60
N ALA A 85 -1.56 -10.74 8.05
CA ALA A 85 -2.65 -11.46 8.71
C ALA A 85 -2.35 -12.96 8.90
N SER A 86 -1.71 -13.59 7.91
CA SER A 86 -1.38 -15.02 7.95
C SER A 86 -0.25 -15.36 8.91
N PHE A 87 0.78 -14.49 8.98
CA PHE A 87 1.97 -14.72 9.81
C PHE A 87 1.93 -13.99 11.17
N GLY A 88 0.94 -13.12 11.38
CA GLY A 88 0.83 -12.31 12.60
C GLY A 88 1.89 -11.20 12.69
N ASP A 89 2.46 -10.80 11.55
CA ASP A 89 3.47 -9.77 11.46
C ASP A 89 2.87 -8.36 11.55
N ALA A 90 3.67 -7.41 12.03
CA ALA A 90 3.29 -6.01 12.02
C ALA A 90 3.38 -5.42 10.61
N ILE A 91 2.37 -4.64 10.20
CA ILE A 91 2.37 -4.01 8.89
C ILE A 91 2.48 -2.49 8.97
N ALA A 92 3.34 -1.90 8.13
CA ALA A 92 3.49 -0.45 8.02
C ALA A 92 2.38 0.17 7.20
N ILE A 93 1.82 1.29 7.66
CA ILE A 93 0.90 2.12 6.86
C ILE A 93 1.62 3.36 6.37
N HIS A 94 1.49 3.62 5.08
CA HIS A 94 2.05 4.78 4.38
C HIS A 94 0.96 5.80 4.06
N PRO A 95 1.29 7.10 4.14
CA PRO A 95 0.29 8.17 4.02
C PRO A 95 -0.17 8.40 2.56
N THR A 96 0.66 8.04 1.58
CA THR A 96 0.40 8.29 0.15
C THR A 96 0.93 7.14 -0.71
N PRO A 97 0.40 6.96 -1.93
CA PRO A 97 0.96 6.01 -2.90
C PRO A 97 2.44 6.26 -3.18
N ALA A 98 2.84 7.54 -3.26
CA ALA A 98 4.23 7.93 -3.46
C ALA A 98 5.14 7.45 -2.33
N ALA A 99 4.70 7.60 -1.06
CA ALA A 99 5.46 7.11 0.10
C ALA A 99 5.57 5.58 0.12
N TRP A 100 4.50 4.87 -0.27
CA TRP A 100 4.52 3.42 -0.40
C TRP A 100 5.48 2.93 -1.48
N VAL A 101 5.50 3.59 -2.65
CA VAL A 101 6.49 3.28 -3.71
C VAL A 101 7.91 3.60 -3.25
N ALA A 102 8.13 4.72 -2.55
CA ALA A 102 9.44 5.07 -1.99
C ALA A 102 9.93 4.04 -0.96
N ALA A 103 9.01 3.37 -0.25
CA ALA A 103 9.29 2.25 0.64
C ALA A 103 9.46 0.90 -0.10
N GLY A 104 9.53 0.91 -1.44
CA GLY A 104 9.71 -0.30 -2.24
C GLY A 104 8.48 -1.20 -2.27
N GLY A 105 7.28 -0.67 -2.01
CA GLY A 105 6.03 -1.42 -2.00
C GLY A 105 5.77 -2.21 -0.71
N GLU A 106 6.61 -2.03 0.32
CA GLU A 106 6.46 -2.75 1.58
C GLU A 106 5.42 -2.07 2.49
N GLY A 107 4.45 -2.85 2.98
CA GLY A 107 3.34 -2.36 3.80
C GLY A 107 2.14 -1.97 2.95
N VAL A 108 1.32 -1.05 3.46
CA VAL A 108 0.00 -0.70 2.88
C VAL A 108 -0.16 0.81 2.77
N CYS A 109 -0.92 1.26 1.78
CA CYS A 109 -1.44 2.62 1.72
C CYS A 109 -2.96 2.60 1.56
N ILE A 110 -3.68 3.41 2.35
CA ILE A 110 -5.14 3.53 2.26
C ILE A 110 -5.47 4.55 1.16
N LEU A 111 -6.16 4.10 0.11
CA LEU A 111 -6.54 4.91 -1.05
C LEU A 111 -7.95 5.49 -0.91
N ASP A 112 -8.88 4.71 -0.35
CA ASP A 112 -10.24 5.13 -0.07
C ASP A 112 -10.55 5.07 1.42
N TRP A 113 -10.59 6.24 2.05
CA TRP A 113 -10.96 6.36 3.46
C TRP A 113 -12.46 6.14 3.70
N ARG A 114 -13.31 5.97 2.70
CA ARG A 114 -14.73 5.66 2.94
C ARG A 114 -14.97 4.17 3.20
N CYS A 115 -13.99 3.32 2.87
CA CYS A 115 -14.10 1.88 3.05
C CYS A 115 -14.14 1.45 4.53
N SER A 116 -14.54 0.20 4.77
CA SER A 116 -14.42 -0.43 6.08
C SER A 116 -12.98 -0.84 6.33
N LEU A 117 -12.21 -0.01 7.04
CA LEU A 117 -10.82 -0.35 7.41
C LEU A 117 -10.72 -1.66 8.19
N ALA A 118 -11.71 -1.99 9.02
CA ALA A 118 -11.69 -3.26 9.74
C ALA A 118 -11.86 -4.48 8.84
N GLY A 119 -12.62 -4.35 7.74
CA GLY A 119 -12.71 -5.41 6.73
C GLY A 119 -11.42 -5.54 5.94
N CYS A 120 -10.76 -4.42 5.61
CA CYS A 120 -9.46 -4.46 4.95
C CYS A 120 -8.40 -5.11 5.84
N PHE A 121 -8.30 -4.71 7.11
CA PHE A 121 -7.26 -5.15 8.04
C PHE A 121 -7.67 -6.38 8.88
N GLU A 122 -8.62 -7.18 8.40
CA GLU A 122 -9.05 -8.39 9.10
C GLU A 122 -7.87 -9.36 9.29
N GLY A 123 -7.72 -9.90 10.50
CA GLY A 123 -6.64 -10.82 10.85
C GLY A 123 -5.27 -10.17 11.13
N VAL A 124 -5.10 -8.88 10.83
CA VAL A 124 -3.85 -8.15 11.14
C VAL A 124 -3.76 -7.86 12.63
N THR A 125 -2.65 -8.26 13.27
CA THR A 125 -2.47 -8.18 14.74
C THR A 125 -1.54 -7.05 15.20
N ALA A 126 -0.87 -6.36 14.29
CA ALA A 126 -0.04 -5.21 14.62
C ALA A 126 0.13 -4.27 13.43
N ILE A 127 0.18 -2.97 13.72
CA ILE A 127 0.36 -1.92 12.71
C ILE A 127 1.45 -0.97 13.18
N THR A 128 2.35 -0.58 12.27
CA THR A 128 3.35 0.45 12.53
C THR A 128 2.96 1.76 11.84
N THR A 129 2.90 2.84 12.62
CA THR A 129 2.49 4.18 12.16
C THR A 129 3.58 5.23 12.41
N GLY A 130 4.83 4.82 12.66
CA GLY A 130 5.91 5.69 13.11
C GLY A 130 6.28 6.83 12.15
N HIS A 131 5.86 6.73 10.89
CA HIS A 131 6.10 7.72 9.83
C HIS A 131 4.85 8.54 9.48
N LEU A 132 3.73 8.30 10.17
CA LEU A 132 2.48 9.03 9.95
C LEU A 132 2.37 10.24 10.87
N GLU A 133 1.73 11.29 10.36
CA GLU A 133 1.28 12.41 11.18
C GLU A 133 0.41 11.92 12.35
N PRO A 134 0.58 12.46 13.58
CA PRO A 134 -0.15 11.97 14.76
C PRO A 134 -1.67 11.97 14.60
N GLY A 135 -2.22 12.94 13.86
CA GLY A 135 -3.66 13.00 13.57
C GLY A 135 -4.14 11.83 12.70
N VAL A 136 -3.35 11.44 11.69
CA VAL A 136 -3.65 10.33 10.79
C VAL A 136 -3.57 9.00 11.55
N ALA A 137 -2.52 8.81 12.35
CA ALA A 137 -2.36 7.61 13.18
C ALA A 137 -3.55 7.42 14.14
N ARG A 138 -4.01 8.50 14.80
CA ARG A 138 -5.18 8.47 15.68
C ARG A 138 -6.48 8.14 14.94
N GLU A 139 -6.66 8.67 13.73
CA GLU A 139 -7.87 8.38 12.95
C GLU A 139 -7.91 6.91 12.48
N ILE A 140 -6.77 6.36 12.03
CA ILE A 140 -6.63 4.93 11.74
C ILE A 140 -6.99 4.10 12.99
N GLU A 141 -6.38 4.42 14.12
CA GLU A 141 -6.62 3.72 15.39
C GLU A 141 -8.10 3.75 15.78
N LYS A 142 -8.74 4.92 15.71
CA LYS A 142 -10.16 5.10 16.02
C LYS A 142 -11.05 4.22 15.13
N ARG A 143 -10.76 4.17 13.82
CA ARG A 143 -11.57 3.44 12.85
C ARG A 143 -11.39 1.93 12.93
N LEU A 144 -10.20 1.46 13.27
CA LEU A 144 -9.96 0.05 13.57
C LEU A 144 -10.63 -0.36 14.89
N LYS A 145 -10.50 0.44 15.95
CA LYS A 145 -11.12 0.17 17.26
C LYS A 145 -12.65 0.13 17.24
N ARG A 146 -13.28 0.94 16.39
CA ARG A 146 -14.76 0.99 16.30
C ARG A 146 -15.38 -0.33 15.86
N ASN A 147 -14.61 -1.18 15.18
CA ASN A 147 -15.10 -2.41 14.56
C ASN A 147 -14.41 -3.68 15.09
N PHE A 148 -13.34 -3.56 15.89
CA PHE A 148 -12.64 -4.70 16.52
C PHE A 148 -13.24 -5.02 17.91
N TRP A 149 -14.20 -5.95 17.96
CA TRP A 149 -14.70 -6.53 19.23
C TRP A 149 -13.92 -7.77 19.70
N ARG A 150 -12.92 -8.24 18.95
CA ARG A 150 -12.04 -9.37 19.33
C ARG A 150 -10.59 -9.10 18.93
N GLY A 151 -9.71 -8.87 19.90
CA GLY A 151 -8.24 -8.85 19.74
C GLY A 151 -7.70 -7.63 19.00
N LEU A 152 -7.32 -6.57 19.73
CA LEU A 152 -6.79 -5.33 19.14
C LEU A 152 -5.39 -5.53 18.55
N PRO A 153 -5.10 -4.96 17.37
CA PRO A 153 -3.75 -4.86 16.87
C PRO A 153 -2.89 -3.99 17.80
N ARG A 154 -1.67 -4.44 18.14
CA ARG A 154 -0.71 -3.60 18.90
C ARG A 154 -0.09 -2.56 17.96
N ILE A 155 -0.34 -1.28 18.20
CA ILE A 155 0.30 -0.18 17.47
C ILE A 155 1.63 0.15 18.14
N GLY A 156 2.74 -0.15 17.46
CA GLY A 156 4.10 0.13 17.94
C GLY A 156 4.71 1.34 17.25
N GLY A 157 5.01 2.40 18.01
CA GLY A 157 5.87 3.49 17.56
C GLY A 157 7.34 3.15 17.87
N ARG A 158 8.17 2.98 16.84
CA ARG A 158 9.62 2.84 17.00
C ARG A 158 10.17 4.19 17.50
N ARG A 159 10.31 4.37 18.82
CA ARG A 159 11.16 5.44 19.35
C ARG A 159 12.60 5.01 19.06
N GLY A 160 13.26 5.73 18.16
CA GLY A 160 14.67 5.52 17.87
C GLY A 160 15.51 5.59 19.15
N ARG A 161 16.45 4.65 19.26
CA ARG A 161 17.68 4.83 20.04
C ARG A 161 18.70 5.52 19.17
#